data_AF-A0A916NYR5-F1
#
_entry.id   AF-A0A916NYR5-F1
#
_cell.length_a   1.000
_cell.length_b   1.000
_cell.length_c   1.000
_cell.angle_alpha   90.00
_cell.angle_beta   90.00
_cell.angle_gamma   90.00
#
_symmetry.space_group_name_H-M   'P 1'
#
loop_
_entity.id
_entity.type
_entity.pdbx_description
1 polymer ?
#
loop_
_entity_poly.entity_id
_entity_poly.type
_entity_poly.pdbx_seq_one_letter_code
_entity_poly.pdbx_strand_id
1 'polypeptide(L)'
;MKGLLIKSPWIDRIFEGKKTWEIRGSNTVIRGTIALIRSGSGLILGTVDLVDCKRLELEQYRESTEFHGIPKQACETLPYQHTHAWIFANPTLFERPKPYKHPNGAIIWVNLED
;
A
#
# COMPACT_ATOMS: atom_id res chain seq x y z
N MET A 1 4.88 -7.69 14.11
CA MET A 1 5.08 -6.80 12.92
C MET A 1 3.78 -6.09 12.47
N LYS A 2 3.80 -4.94 11.74
CA LYS A 2 2.59 -4.34 11.12
C LYS A 2 2.29 -4.96 9.75
N GLY A 3 1.02 -5.25 9.46
CA GLY A 3 0.55 -5.72 8.15
C GLY A 3 -0.49 -4.80 7.54
N LEU A 4 -0.36 -4.49 6.26
CA LEU A 4 -1.27 -3.63 5.50
C LEU A 4 -2.08 -4.45 4.50
N LEU A 5 -3.41 -4.33 4.55
CA LEU A 5 -4.29 -4.93 3.55
C LEU A 5 -4.32 -4.09 2.27
N ILE A 6 -4.01 -4.74 1.14
CA ILE A 6 -4.08 -4.14 -0.20
C ILE A 6 -4.82 -5.11 -1.14
N LYS A 7 -5.73 -4.59 -1.97
CA LYS A 7 -6.47 -5.38 -2.96
C LYS A 7 -5.63 -5.57 -4.23
N SER A 8 -5.80 -6.71 -4.90
CA SER A 8 -5.37 -6.86 -6.29
C SER A 8 -6.15 -5.90 -7.21
N PRO A 9 -5.53 -5.38 -8.28
CA PRO A 9 -4.18 -5.68 -8.77
C PRO A 9 -3.06 -4.85 -8.10
N TRP A 10 -3.38 -3.96 -7.15
CA TRP A 10 -2.42 -2.98 -6.64
C TRP A 10 -1.27 -3.60 -5.87
N ILE A 11 -1.55 -4.61 -5.04
CA ILE A 11 -0.50 -5.33 -4.31
C ILE A 11 0.47 -6.04 -5.26
N ASP A 12 -0.05 -6.64 -6.32
CA ASP A 12 0.75 -7.37 -7.30
C ASP A 12 1.68 -6.40 -8.04
N ARG A 13 1.18 -5.23 -8.43
CA ARG A 13 1.99 -4.16 -9.03
C ARG A 13 3.11 -3.64 -8.12
N ILE A 14 2.94 -3.67 -6.80
CA ILE A 14 4.01 -3.30 -5.86
C ILE A 14 5.16 -4.30 -5.95
N PHE A 15 4.84 -5.60 -5.89
CA PHE A 15 5.87 -6.65 -5.98
C PHE A 15 6.47 -6.81 -7.38
N GLU A 16 5.74 -6.44 -8.44
CA GLU A 16 6.27 -6.32 -9.80
C GLU A 16 7.18 -5.09 -10.00
N GLY A 17 7.32 -4.22 -8.99
CA GLY A 17 8.10 -2.98 -9.09
C GLY A 17 7.44 -1.89 -9.94
N LYS A 18 6.15 -2.04 -10.28
CA LYS A 18 5.37 -1.10 -11.11
C LYS A 18 4.60 -0.06 -10.28
N LYS A 19 4.65 -0.15 -8.96
CA LYS A 19 3.96 0.76 -8.03
C LYS A 19 4.78 0.90 -6.75
N THR A 20 5.13 2.14 -6.42
CA THR A 20 5.87 2.48 -5.19
C THR A 20 5.06 3.36 -4.26
N TRP A 21 3.97 3.98 -4.72
CA TRP A 21 3.12 4.86 -3.89
C TRP A 21 1.76 4.22 -3.67
N GLU A 22 1.36 4.05 -2.41
CA GLU A 22 0.02 3.63 -2.01
C GLU A 22 -0.84 4.84 -1.64
N ILE A 23 -1.99 5.01 -2.30
CA ILE A 23 -2.83 6.20 -2.16
C ILE A 23 -3.90 5.95 -1.09
N ARG A 24 -3.98 6.83 -0.09
CA ARG A 24 -4.90 6.71 1.04
C ARG A 24 -5.51 8.06 1.42
N GLY A 25 -6.67 8.02 2.07
CA GLY A 25 -7.37 9.21 2.57
C GLY A 25 -6.85 9.72 3.92
N SER A 26 -5.80 9.12 4.46
CA SER A 26 -5.23 9.46 5.76
C SER A 26 -3.71 9.36 5.78
N ASN A 27 -3.09 10.17 6.64
CA ASN A 27 -1.67 10.07 6.95
C ASN A 27 -1.37 8.80 7.74
N THR A 28 -0.10 8.39 7.74
CA THR A 28 0.43 7.35 8.63
C THR A 28 1.75 7.78 9.25
N VAL A 29 1.92 7.51 10.54
CA VAL A 29 3.19 7.71 11.28
C VAL A 29 4.06 6.45 11.29
N ILE A 30 3.54 5.32 10.79
CA ILE A 30 4.30 4.06 10.74
C ILE A 30 5.47 4.23 9.77
N ARG A 31 6.66 3.77 10.18
CA ARG A 31 7.86 3.72 9.34
C ARG A 31 8.59 2.40 9.53
N GLY A 32 9.38 2.02 8.53
CA GLY A 32 10.15 0.77 8.52
C GLY A 32 9.42 -0.37 7.81
N THR A 33 9.94 -1.59 8.01
CA THR A 33 9.44 -2.79 7.31
C THR A 33 8.05 -3.19 7.78
N ILE A 34 7.14 -3.35 6.82
CA ILE A 34 5.77 -3.81 7.02
C ILE A 34 5.47 -4.99 6.09
N ALA A 35 4.53 -5.84 6.50
CA ALA A 35 4.00 -6.90 5.66
C ALA A 35 2.88 -6.38 4.74
N LEU A 36 2.81 -6.86 3.50
CA LEU A 36 1.68 -6.63 2.61
C LEU A 36 0.82 -7.88 2.49
N ILE A 37 -0.48 -7.70 2.73
CA ILE A 37 -1.48 -8.75 2.78
C ILE A 37 -2.43 -8.56 1.60
N ARG A 38 -2.61 -9.62 0.80
CA ARG A 38 -3.61 -9.59 -0.27
C ARG A 38 -5.01 -9.68 0.35
N SER A 39 -5.77 -8.60 0.27
CA SER A 39 -7.13 -8.51 0.82
C SER A 39 -8.00 -9.68 0.34
N GLY A 40 -8.73 -10.31 1.28
CA GLY A 40 -9.61 -11.44 0.99
C GLY A 40 -8.92 -12.79 0.81
N SER A 41 -7.58 -12.85 0.80
CA SER A 41 -6.85 -14.12 0.62
C SER A 41 -6.44 -14.83 1.90
N GLY A 42 -6.30 -14.10 3.01
CA GLY A 42 -5.67 -14.64 4.21
C GLY A 42 -4.15 -14.85 4.09
N LEU A 43 -3.50 -14.28 3.06
CA LEU A 43 -2.08 -14.48 2.77
C LEU A 43 -1.30 -13.16 2.83
N ILE A 44 -0.17 -13.20 3.53
CA ILE A 44 0.93 -12.24 3.42
C ILE A 44 1.77 -12.65 2.20
N LEU A 45 1.91 -11.74 1.24
CA LEU A 45 2.69 -12.02 0.03
C LEU A 45 4.17 -11.68 0.20
N GLY A 46 4.49 -10.71 1.05
CA GLY A 46 5.85 -10.21 1.21
C GLY A 46 5.90 -8.98 2.09
N THR A 47 7.02 -8.28 2.04
CA THR A 47 7.27 -7.06 2.81
C THR A 47 7.70 -5.89 1.94
N VAL A 48 7.51 -4.69 2.45
CA VAL A 48 8.04 -3.43 1.91
C VAL A 48 8.52 -2.57 3.06
N ASP A 49 9.39 -1.61 2.78
CA ASP A 49 9.72 -0.54 3.72
C ASP A 49 8.80 0.66 3.48
N LEU A 50 8.01 1.03 4.49
CA LEU A 50 7.26 2.28 4.48
C LEU A 50 8.19 3.42 4.92
N VAL A 51 8.71 4.15 3.95
CA VAL A 51 9.79 5.14 4.18
C VAL A 51 9.27 6.55 4.39
N ASP A 52 8.13 6.90 3.81
CA ASP A 52 7.59 8.26 3.89
C ASP A 52 6.06 8.32 3.66
N CYS A 53 5.45 9.45 3.98
CA CYS A 53 4.05 9.75 3.69
C CYS A 53 3.90 11.23 3.32
N LYS A 54 3.37 11.50 2.12
CA LYS A 54 3.21 12.85 1.58
C LYS A 54 1.73 13.16 1.34
N ARG A 55 1.27 14.32 1.76
CA ARG A 55 -0.02 14.86 1.32
C ARG A 55 0.10 15.29 -0.14
N LEU A 56 -0.90 14.95 -0.95
CA LEU A 56 -0.95 15.29 -2.36
C LEU A 56 -2.04 16.30 -2.64
N GLU A 57 -1.66 17.33 -3.38
CA GLU A 57 -2.60 18.16 -4.13
C GLU A 57 -2.90 17.53 -5.50
N LEU A 58 -3.96 17.99 -6.17
CA LEU A 58 -4.44 17.39 -7.41
C LEU A 58 -3.37 17.31 -8.51
N GLU A 59 -2.56 18.37 -8.69
CA GLU A 59 -1.52 18.37 -9.72
C GLU A 59 -0.44 17.33 -9.41
N GLN A 60 0.02 17.25 -8.16
CA GLN A 60 1.00 16.26 -7.73
C GLN A 60 0.47 14.83 -7.92
N TYR A 61 -0.79 14.59 -7.57
CA TYR A 61 -1.44 13.31 -7.81
C TYR A 61 -1.43 12.96 -9.31
N ARG A 62 -1.83 13.90 -10.18
CA ARG A 62 -1.86 13.69 -11.63
C ARG A 62 -0.47 13.50 -12.25
N GLU A 63 0.56 14.16 -11.74
CA GLU A 63 1.93 14.02 -12.24
C GLU A 63 2.59 12.74 -11.72
N SER A 64 2.19 12.23 -10.56
CA SER A 64 2.76 11.04 -9.91
C SER A 64 2.28 9.68 -10.44
N THR A 65 1.64 9.64 -11.62
CA THR A 65 1.03 8.42 -12.19
C THR A 65 1.99 7.25 -12.36
N GLU A 66 3.27 7.53 -12.60
CA GLU A 66 4.34 6.54 -12.67
C GLU A 66 4.58 5.81 -11.34
N PHE A 67 4.33 6.48 -10.20
CA PHE A 67 4.58 5.93 -8.87
C PHE A 67 3.38 5.16 -8.32
N HIS A 68 2.15 5.66 -8.50
CA HIS A 68 0.95 4.99 -7.99
C HIS A 68 0.24 4.11 -9.03
N GLY A 69 0.57 4.24 -10.31
CA GLY A 69 0.06 3.40 -11.40
C GLY A 69 -1.42 3.61 -11.76
N ILE A 70 -2.02 4.74 -11.37
CA ILE A 70 -3.40 5.10 -11.74
C ILE A 70 -3.31 5.93 -13.03
N PRO A 71 -4.07 5.62 -14.09
CA PRO A 71 -4.01 6.36 -15.35
C PRO A 71 -4.33 7.84 -15.16
N LYS A 72 -3.68 8.70 -15.93
CA LYS A 72 -3.86 10.16 -15.85
C LYS A 72 -5.31 10.59 -16.04
N GLN A 73 -6.06 9.89 -16.91
CA GLN A 73 -7.49 10.12 -17.15
C GLN A 73 -8.36 9.81 -15.92
N ALA A 74 -7.90 8.93 -15.02
CA ALA A 74 -8.58 8.64 -13.77
C ALA A 74 -8.12 9.56 -12.61
N CYS A 75 -7.28 10.56 -12.91
CA CYS A 75 -6.74 11.53 -11.96
C CYS A 75 -7.29 12.95 -12.22
N GLU A 76 -8.54 13.06 -12.69
CA GLU A 76 -9.23 14.34 -12.87
C GLU A 76 -9.56 15.01 -11.53
N THR A 77 -9.83 14.20 -10.50
CA THR A 77 -10.10 14.64 -9.13
C THR A 77 -9.31 13.81 -8.13
N LEU A 78 -9.17 14.34 -6.91
CA LEU A 78 -8.57 13.58 -5.81
C LEU A 78 -9.55 12.49 -5.33
N PRO A 79 -9.08 11.25 -5.10
CA PRO A 79 -9.94 10.16 -4.63
C PRO A 79 -10.41 10.35 -3.19
N TYR A 80 -9.73 11.21 -2.42
CA TYR A 80 -10.06 11.55 -1.04
C TYR A 80 -9.90 13.05 -0.78
N GLN A 81 -10.70 13.60 0.13
CA GLN A 81 -10.57 14.99 0.58
C GLN A 81 -9.15 15.30 1.12
N HIS A 82 -8.53 14.31 1.76
CA HIS A 82 -7.16 14.37 2.26
C HIS A 82 -6.34 13.23 1.65
N THR A 83 -5.97 13.38 0.38
CA THR A 83 -5.21 12.36 -0.34
C THR A 83 -3.74 12.37 0.08
N HIS A 84 -3.23 11.20 0.42
CA HIS A 84 -1.84 10.97 0.80
C HIS A 84 -1.25 9.83 -0.02
N ALA A 85 0.04 9.94 -0.33
CA ALA A 85 0.85 8.85 -0.85
C ALA A 85 1.74 8.29 0.26
N TRP A 86 1.56 7.01 0.56
CA TRP A 86 2.46 6.23 1.41
C TRP A 86 3.54 5.63 0.51
N ILE A 87 4.79 5.98 0.78
CA ILE A 87 5.91 5.67 -0.11
C ILE A 87 6.57 4.37 0.36
N PHE A 88 6.58 3.38 -0.53
CA PHE A 88 7.20 2.09 -0.32
C PHE A 88 8.55 2.00 -1.01
N ALA A 89 9.48 1.29 -0.37
CA ALA A 89 10.78 0.91 -0.89
C ALA A 89 11.05 -0.58 -0.63
N ASN A 90 12.09 -1.12 -1.28
CA ASN A 90 12.62 -2.47 -1.05
C ASN A 90 11.55 -3.59 -1.02
N PRO A 91 10.68 -3.70 -2.05
CA PRO A 91 9.69 -4.78 -2.09
C PRO A 91 10.37 -6.14 -2.12
N THR A 92 10.03 -6.99 -1.15
CA THR A 92 10.51 -8.37 -1.04
C THR A 92 9.32 -9.31 -1.10
N LEU A 93 9.14 -9.98 -2.24
CA LEU A 93 8.13 -11.02 -2.40
C LEU A 93 8.63 -12.32 -1.76
N PHE A 94 7.80 -12.99 -0.98
CA PHE A 94 8.14 -14.30 -0.44
C PHE A 94 8.04 -15.39 -1.51
N GLU A 95 8.97 -16.35 -1.51
CA GLU A 95 8.90 -17.52 -2.39
C GLU A 95 7.58 -18.29 -2.22
N ARG A 96 7.06 -18.33 -0.99
CA ARG A 96 5.75 -18.89 -0.67
C ARG A 96 4.97 -17.88 0.20
N PRO A 97 3.76 -17.48 -0.20
CA PRO A 97 2.90 -16.64 0.63
C PRO A 97 2.67 -17.28 2.00
N LYS A 98 2.68 -16.46 3.05
CA LYS A 98 2.50 -16.92 4.43
C LYS A 98 1.05 -16.72 4.85
N PRO A 99 0.35 -17.74 5.38
CA PRO A 99 -0.97 -17.53 5.96
C PRO A 99 -0.86 -16.61 7.18
N TYR A 100 -1.90 -15.81 7.43
CA TYR A 100 -2.04 -15.05 8.68
C TYR A 100 -3.45 -15.17 9.23
N LYS A 101 -3.57 -15.05 10.55
CA LYS A 101 -4.88 -15.01 11.22
C LYS A 101 -5.39 -13.58 11.20
N HIS A 102 -6.48 -13.35 10.46
CA HIS A 102 -7.11 -12.03 10.43
C HIS A 102 -7.76 -11.71 11.79
N PRO A 103 -7.36 -10.63 12.47
CA PRO A 103 -8.01 -10.21 13.70
C PRO A 103 -9.43 -9.69 13.41
N ASN A 104 -10.40 -10.01 14.27
CA ASN A 104 -11.76 -9.50 14.13
C ASN A 104 -11.77 -7.97 14.15
N GLY A 105 -12.42 -7.34 13.17
CA GLY A 105 -12.58 -5.89 13.09
C GLY A 105 -11.39 -5.13 12.46
N ALA A 106 -10.34 -5.82 11.98
CA ALA A 106 -9.21 -5.17 11.34
C ALA A 106 -9.53 -4.79 9.88
N ILE A 107 -9.65 -3.49 9.59
CA ILE A 107 -10.08 -3.02 8.26
C ILE A 107 -8.89 -2.74 7.32
N ILE A 108 -7.82 -2.12 7.84
CA ILE A 108 -6.69 -1.62 7.02
C ILE A 108 -5.35 -2.15 7.53
N TRP A 109 -5.10 -1.96 8.83
CA TRP A 109 -3.89 -2.41 9.51
C TRP A 109 -4.19 -3.61 10.40
N VAL A 110 -3.28 -4.58 10.37
CA VAL A 110 -3.24 -5.68 11.34
C VAL A 110 -1.94 -5.64 12.12
N ASN A 111 -2.02 -6.00 13.39
CA ASN A 111 -0.84 -6.38 14.15
C ASN A 111 -0.65 -7.87 13.91
N LEU A 112 0.44 -8.23 13.23
CA LEU A 112 0.86 -9.61 13.08
C LEU A 112 1.61 -10.00 14.34
N GLU A 113 1.12 -11.04 15.02
CA GLU A 113 1.84 -11.75 16.06
C GLU A 113 3.08 -12.40 15.41
N ASP A 114 4.20 -12.37 16.13
CA ASP A 114 5.46 -12.97 15.68
C ASP A 114 5.41 -14.51 15.81
#